data_AF-A0A7W9AZR8-F1
#
_entry.id   AF-A0A7W9AZR8-F1
#
_cell.length_a   1.000
_cell.length_b   1.000
_cell.length_c   1.000
_cell.angle_alpha   90.00
_cell.angle_beta   90.00
_cell.angle_gamma   90.00
#
_symmetry.space_group_name_H-M   'P 1'
#
loop_
_entity.id
_entity.type
_entity.pdbx_description
1 polymer ?
#
loop_
_entity_poly.entity_id
_entity_poly.type
_entity_poly.pdbx_seq_one_letter_code
_entity_poly.pdbx_strand_id
1 'polypeptide(L)'
;MTLTSNRYFARCVSDKNPDNPFWYVADGGPQGLNVTVKLQRIIYCDLGISEFYFVLSKEGAEALAELANQKRIDWRAPEWARY
;
A
#
# COMPACT_ATOMS: atom_id res chain seq x y z
N MET A 1 -23.63 -2.94 -11.34
CA MET A 1 -22.69 -2.90 -10.20
C MET A 1 -21.30 -2.64 -10.76
N THR A 2 -20.79 -1.42 -10.63
CA THR A 2 -19.43 -1.07 -11.06
C THR A 2 -18.46 -1.72 -10.07
N LEU A 3 -17.82 -2.82 -10.49
CA LEU A 3 -16.64 -3.34 -9.82
C LEU A 3 -15.58 -2.24 -9.89
N THR A 4 -15.46 -1.39 -8.87
CA THR A 4 -14.28 -0.54 -8.73
C THR A 4 -13.13 -1.50 -8.48
N SER A 5 -12.40 -1.87 -9.53
CA SER A 5 -11.22 -2.73 -9.43
C SER A 5 -10.30 -2.19 -8.33
N ASN A 6 -9.86 -3.07 -7.43
CA ASN A 6 -8.88 -2.73 -6.40
C ASN A 6 -7.66 -2.07 -7.08
N ARG A 7 -7.17 -0.99 -6.48
CA ARG A 7 -6.06 -0.19 -7.00
C ARG A 7 -4.72 -0.66 -6.44
N TYR A 8 -4.72 -1.01 -5.17
CA TYR A 8 -3.54 -1.42 -4.42
C TYR A 8 -3.42 -2.94 -4.31
N PHE A 9 -2.21 -3.46 -4.46
CA PHE A 9 -1.92 -4.89 -4.40
C PHE A 9 -0.62 -5.15 -3.66
N ALA A 10 -0.58 -6.19 -2.83
CA ALA A 10 0.67 -6.70 -2.28
C ALA A 10 1.51 -7.36 -3.38
N ARG A 11 2.82 -7.11 -3.38
CA ARG A 11 3.78 -7.72 -4.30
C ARG A 11 5.05 -8.13 -3.57
N CYS A 12 5.57 -9.29 -3.95
CA CYS A 12 6.87 -9.77 -3.50
C CYS A 12 7.97 -8.88 -4.09
N VAL A 13 9.01 -8.56 -3.32
CA VAL A 13 10.20 -7.84 -3.83
C VAL A 13 10.97 -8.68 -4.86
N SER A 14 10.83 -10.00 -4.82
CA SER A 14 11.47 -10.92 -5.77
C SER A 14 10.44 -11.70 -6.58
N ASP A 15 10.35 -11.41 -7.87
CA ASP A 15 9.53 -12.20 -8.80
C ASP A 15 10.03 -13.65 -8.97
N LYS A 16 11.30 -13.91 -8.61
CA LYS A 16 11.95 -15.22 -8.74
C LYS A 16 11.84 -16.08 -7.48
N ASN A 17 11.46 -15.48 -6.36
CA ASN A 17 11.31 -16.18 -5.08
C ASN A 17 10.02 -15.72 -4.40
N PRO A 18 8.89 -16.44 -4.59
CA PRO A 18 7.62 -16.09 -3.97
C PRO A 18 7.62 -16.22 -2.44
N ASP A 19 8.59 -16.95 -1.87
CA ASP A 19 8.75 -17.11 -0.41
C ASP A 19 9.68 -16.03 0.20
N ASN A 20 10.09 -15.03 -0.58
CA ASN A 20 10.88 -13.92 -0.04
C ASN A 20 10.08 -13.20 1.06
N PRO A 21 10.66 -12.94 2.24
CA PRO A 21 9.94 -12.32 3.35
C PRO A 21 9.62 -10.84 3.14
N PHE A 22 10.21 -10.20 2.12
CA PHE A 22 10.05 -8.78 1.86
C PHE A 22 8.99 -8.52 0.77
N TRP A 23 7.97 -7.77 1.16
CA TRP A 23 6.82 -7.41 0.33
C TRP A 23 6.59 -5.90 0.33
N TYR A 24 5.89 -5.40 -0.67
CA TYR A 24 5.51 -3.99 -0.78
C TYR A 24 4.10 -3.87 -1.38
N VAL A 25 3.49 -2.68 -1.26
CA VAL A 25 2.22 -2.36 -1.89
C VAL A 25 2.46 -1.66 -3.23
N ALA A 26 1.86 -2.14 -4.31
CA ALA A 26 1.89 -1.54 -5.63
C ALA A 26 0.55 -0.90 -5.99
N ASP A 27 0.58 0.22 -6.72
CA ASP A 27 -0.60 0.93 -7.25
C ASP A 27 -0.76 0.62 -8.75
N GLY A 28 -1.27 -0.58 -9.07
CA GLY A 28 -1.60 -1.07 -10.43
C GLY A 28 -0.48 -1.08 -11.49
N GLY A 29 0.62 -0.37 -11.27
CA GLY A 29 1.74 -0.14 -12.18
C GLY A 29 3.09 -0.35 -11.49
N PRO A 30 4.21 -0.10 -12.20
CA PRO A 30 5.54 -0.55 -11.79
C PRO A 30 6.19 0.21 -10.62
N GLN A 31 5.53 1.21 -10.01
CA GLN A 31 6.15 2.15 -9.07
C GLN A 31 5.91 1.84 -7.56
N GLY A 32 5.95 0.57 -7.14
CA GLY A 32 5.37 0.18 -5.84
C GLY A 32 6.10 0.60 -4.54
N LEU A 33 7.44 0.69 -4.50
CA LEU A 33 8.13 0.99 -3.22
C LEU A 33 7.72 2.36 -2.62
N ASN A 34 7.55 3.37 -3.46
CA ASN A 34 7.09 4.69 -3.02
C ASN A 34 5.62 4.69 -2.56
N VAL A 35 4.80 3.78 -3.10
CA VAL A 35 3.38 3.65 -2.73
C VAL A 35 3.25 3.17 -1.29
N THR A 36 4.06 2.18 -0.89
CA THR A 36 4.03 1.62 0.47
C THR A 36 4.27 2.69 1.53
N VAL A 37 5.31 3.50 1.38
CA VAL A 37 5.65 4.57 2.34
C VAL A 37 4.57 5.64 2.38
N LYS A 38 4.03 6.03 1.22
CA LYS A 38 2.95 7.04 1.15
C LYS A 38 1.67 6.54 1.81
N LEU A 39 1.29 5.29 1.59
CA LEU A 39 0.11 4.69 2.22
C LEU A 39 0.28 4.56 3.73
N GLN A 40 1.43 4.10 4.21
CA GLN A 40 1.69 4.10 5.65
C GLN A 40 1.60 5.51 6.20
N ARG A 41 2.22 6.52 5.58
CA ARG A 41 2.11 7.90 6.07
C ARG A 41 0.66 8.39 6.16
N ILE A 42 -0.19 8.06 5.19
CA ILE A 42 -1.61 8.46 5.24
C ILE A 42 -2.33 7.69 6.35
N ILE A 43 -2.24 6.37 6.34
CA ILE A 43 -3.03 5.50 7.23
C ILE A 43 -2.51 5.51 8.66
N TYR A 44 -1.20 5.40 8.85
CA TYR A 44 -0.59 5.29 10.16
C TYR A 44 -0.63 6.61 10.91
N CYS A 45 -0.47 7.76 10.23
CA CYS A 45 -0.72 9.04 10.89
C CYS A 45 -2.17 9.17 11.36
N ASP A 46 -3.16 8.74 10.56
CA ASP A 46 -4.56 8.70 10.98
C ASP A 46 -4.80 7.76 12.18
N LEU A 47 -3.96 6.72 12.34
CA LEU A 47 -4.03 5.75 13.45
C LEU A 47 -3.10 6.09 14.63
N GLY A 48 -2.33 7.18 14.58
CA GLY A 48 -1.36 7.56 15.61
C GLY A 48 -0.09 6.69 15.67
N ILE A 49 0.22 5.94 14.60
CA ILE A 49 1.40 5.08 14.47
C ILE A 49 2.54 5.88 13.80
N SER A 50 3.76 5.80 14.36
CA SER A 50 4.93 6.55 13.88
C SER A 50 5.99 5.72 13.16
N GLU A 51 5.80 4.40 13.07
CA GLU A 51 6.77 3.49 12.46
C GLU A 51 6.49 3.32 10.97
N PHE A 52 7.51 3.54 10.12
CA PHE A 52 7.39 3.46 8.67
C PHE A 52 8.43 2.53 8.08
N TYR A 53 7.99 1.63 7.21
CA TYR A 53 8.84 0.63 6.56
C TYR A 53 8.74 0.71 5.04
N PHE A 54 9.86 0.53 4.34
CA PHE A 54 9.87 0.42 2.87
C PHE A 54 9.35 -0.93 2.37
N VAL A 55 9.58 -1.98 3.16
CA VAL A 55 9.14 -3.35 2.90
C VAL A 55 8.44 -3.90 4.14
N LEU A 56 7.47 -4.77 3.93
CA LEU A 56 6.61 -5.37 4.94
C LEU A 56 6.72 -6.90 4.87
N SER A 57 6.15 -7.60 5.85
CA SER A 57 5.78 -9.01 5.65
C SER A 57 4.69 -9.11 4.58
N LYS A 58 4.44 -10.31 4.08
CA LYS A 58 3.35 -10.57 3.13
C LYS A 58 2.01 -10.10 3.69
N GLU A 59 1.70 -10.52 4.91
CA GLU A 59 0.43 -10.21 5.59
C GLU A 59 0.31 -8.70 5.83
N GLY A 60 1.41 -8.03 6.19
CA GLY A 60 1.44 -6.58 6.39
C GLY A 60 1.17 -5.82 5.08
N ALA A 61 1.76 -6.27 3.97
CA ALA A 61 1.51 -5.68 2.66
C ALA A 61 0.07 -5.92 2.17
N GLU A 62 -0.48 -7.12 2.40
CA GLU A 62 -1.86 -7.46 2.07
C GLU A 62 -2.86 -6.62 2.88
N ALA A 63 -2.67 -6.51 4.20
CA ALA A 63 -3.51 -5.70 5.07
C ALA A 63 -3.46 -4.22 4.72
N LEU A 64 -2.27 -3.67 4.44
CA LEU A 64 -2.12 -2.27 4.04
C LEU A 64 -2.79 -1.99 2.68
N ALA A 65 -2.64 -2.88 1.71
CA ALA A 65 -3.28 -2.75 0.40
C ALA A 65 -4.81 -2.84 0.51
N GLU A 66 -5.32 -3.79 1.28
CA GLU A 66 -6.76 -3.92 1.53
C GLU A 66 -7.32 -2.66 2.19
N LEU A 67 -6.69 -2.19 3.25
CA LEU A 67 -7.14 -1.00 3.97
C LEU A 67 -7.11 0.25 3.08
N ALA A 68 -6.08 0.40 2.24
CA ALA A 68 -6.00 1.50 1.28
C ALA A 68 -7.11 1.45 0.22
N ASN A 69 -7.47 0.26 -0.26
CA ASN A 69 -8.60 0.06 -1.18
C ASN A 69 -9.94 0.34 -0.51
N GLN A 70 -10.16 -0.16 0.71
CA GLN A 70 -11.38 0.08 1.49
C GLN A 70 -11.60 1.58 1.75
N LYS A 71 -10.55 2.29 2.14
CA LYS A 71 -10.55 3.74 2.35
C LYS A 71 -10.55 4.54 1.04
N ARG A 72 -10.46 3.89 -0.13
CA ARG A 72 -10.37 4.52 -1.47
C ARG A 72 -9.29 5.61 -1.54
N ILE A 73 -8.15 5.39 -0.87
CA ILE A 73 -7.07 6.37 -0.80
C ILE A 73 -6.54 6.65 -2.20
N ASP A 74 -6.36 7.92 -2.55
CA ASP A 74 -5.50 8.31 -3.67
C ASP A 74 -4.22 8.96 -3.14
N TRP A 75 -3.13 8.20 -3.09
CA TRP A 75 -1.85 8.71 -2.58
C TRP A 75 -1.29 9.85 -3.44
N ARG A 76 -1.74 9.98 -4.70
CA ARG A 76 -1.35 11.04 -5.63
C ARG A 76 -2.12 12.34 -5.41
N ALA A 77 -3.31 12.27 -4.80
CA ALA A 77 -4.05 13.47 -4.45
C ALA A 77 -3.20 14.34 -3.51
N PRO A 78 -3.23 15.67 -3.59
CA PRO A 78 -2.55 16.53 -2.61
C PRO A 78 -3.18 16.35 -1.22
N GLU A 79 -2.43 16.58 -0.15
CA GLU A 79 -2.87 16.31 1.25
C GLU A 79 -4.23 16.95 1.59
N TRP A 80 -4.51 18.14 1.08
CA TRP A 80 -5.79 18.85 1.28
C TRP A 80 -7.00 18.23 0.56
N ALA A 81 -6.79 17.30 -0.38
CA ALA A 81 -7.83 16.63 -1.17
C ALA A 81 -8.01 15.16 -0.78
N ARG A 82 -7.33 14.68 0.27
CA ARG A 82 -7.33 13.27 0.68
C ARG A 82 -8.45 12.89 1.66
N TYR A 83 -9.28 13.85 2.08
CA TYR A 83 -10.36 13.70 3.05
C TYR A 83 -11.69 14.18 2.47
#